data_AF-A0A3N5H701-F1
#
_entry.id   AF-A0A3N5H701-F1
#
_cell.length_a   1.000
_cell.length_b   1.000
_cell.length_c   1.000
_cell.angle_alpha   90.00
_cell.angle_beta   90.00
_cell.angle_gamma   90.00
#
_symmetry.space_group_name_H-M   'P 1'
#
loop_
_entity.id
_entity.type
_entity.pdbx_description
1 polymer ?
#
loop_
_entity_poly.entity_id
_entity_poly.type
_entity_poly.pdbx_seq_one_letter_code
_entity_poly.pdbx_strand_id
1 'polypeptide(L)' 'MPEFEDWIGRPAETPDIATPRLLAEFRATLAPHLFEPGDPDLAPPGFHWCLAPALPAAAELGEDGSAAHAGLVPPVP' A
#
# COMPACT_ATOMS: atom_id res chain seq x y z
N MET A 1 17.32 -11.76 22.72
CA MET A 1 16.91 -11.73 21.31
C MET A 1 15.44 -11.37 21.32
N PRO A 2 14.94 -10.42 20.51
CA PRO A 2 13.50 -10.27 20.37
C PRO A 2 12.93 -11.60 19.84
N GLU A 3 11.91 -12.13 20.51
CA GLU A 3 11.22 -13.34 20.09
C GLU A 3 10.35 -12.98 18.88
N PHE A 4 10.68 -13.52 17.69
CA PHE A 4 9.99 -13.20 16.44
C PHE A 4 8.49 -13.56 16.47
N GLU A 5 8.09 -14.47 17.35
CA GLU A 5 6.70 -14.90 17.55
C GLU A 5 5.78 -13.73 17.95
N ASP A 6 6.29 -12.76 18.72
CA ASP A 6 5.51 -11.59 19.19
C ASP A 6 5.13 -10.61 18.08
N TRP A 7 5.67 -10.78 16.87
CA TRP A 7 5.38 -9.94 15.70
C TRP A 7 4.22 -10.46 14.85
N ILE A 8 3.86 -11.74 15.00
CA ILE A 8 2.76 -12.34 14.23
C ILE A 8 1.42 -11.83 14.76
N GLY A 9 0.54 -11.40 13.85
CA GLY A 9 -0.82 -10.99 14.19
C GLY A 9 -0.96 -9.55 14.71
N ARG A 10 0.11 -8.74 14.69
CA ARG A 10 0.00 -7.30 14.98
C ARG A 10 -0.80 -6.60 13.87
N PRO A 11 -1.92 -5.93 14.19
CA PRO A 11 -2.70 -5.21 13.20
C PRO A 11 -2.08 -3.84 12.91
N ALA A 12 -2.20 -3.40 11.66
CA ALA A 12 -2.03 -2.01 11.27
C ALA A 12 -3.22 -1.63 10.38
N GLU A 13 -3.77 -0.44 10.64
CA GLU A 13 -4.93 0.06 9.93
C GLU A 13 -4.62 1.45 9.39
N THR A 14 -4.82 1.64 8.09
CA THR A 14 -4.67 2.92 7.41
C THR A 14 -5.90 3.13 6.53
N PRO A 15 -6.75 4.14 6.81
CA PRO A 15 -7.90 4.43 5.99
C PRO A 15 -7.46 5.09 4.68
N ASP A 16 -8.20 4.82 3.60
CA ASP A 16 -8.00 5.48 2.31
C ASP A 16 -9.34 5.65 1.57
N ILE A 17 -9.36 6.54 0.57
CA ILE A 17 -10.53 6.85 -0.24
C ILE A 17 -10.20 6.58 -1.71
N ALA A 18 -10.94 5.64 -2.31
CA ALA A 18 -10.92 5.43 -3.75
C ALA A 18 -11.53 6.65 -4.46
N THR A 19 -10.69 7.47 -5.11
CA THR A 19 -11.14 8.64 -5.86
C THR A 19 -11.12 8.39 -7.37
N PRO A 20 -11.94 9.12 -8.15
CA PRO A 20 -11.89 9.05 -9.62
C PRO A 20 -10.50 9.33 -10.19
N ARG A 21 -9.72 10.23 -9.55
CA ARG A 21 -8.35 10.55 -9.97
C ARG A 21 -7.43 9.33 -9.85
N LEU A 22 -7.46 8.61 -8.72
CA LEU A 22 -6.62 7.42 -8.50
C LEU A 22 -6.96 6.32 -9.50
N LEU A 23 -8.25 6.12 -9.79
CA LEU A 23 -8.69 5.18 -10.81
C LEU A 23 -8.19 5.58 -12.21
N ALA A 24 -8.24 6.87 -12.56
CA ALA A 24 -7.74 7.35 -13.85
C ALA A 24 -6.22 7.15 -13.98
N GLU A 25 -5.46 7.41 -12.91
CA GLU A 25 -4.01 7.18 -12.87
C GLU A 25 -3.67 5.69 -13.01
N PHE A 26 -4.37 4.81 -12.28
CA PHE A 26 -4.18 3.36 -12.39
C PHE A 26 -4.42 2.83 -13.81
N ARG A 27 -5.51 3.30 -14.45
CA ARG A 27 -5.82 2.98 -15.85
C ARG A 27 -4.74 3.48 -16.80
N ALA A 28 -4.27 4.70 -16.62
CA ALA A 28 -3.22 5.28 -17.45
C ALA A 28 -1.90 4.51 -17.34
N THR A 29 -1.55 4.00 -16.16
CA THR A 29 -0.33 3.22 -15.93
C THR A 29 -0.39 1.83 -16.58
N LEU A 30 -1.53 1.15 -16.53
CA LEU A 30 -1.63 -0.25 -16.93
C LEU A 30 -2.24 -0.46 -18.33
N ALA A 31 -2.78 0.59 -18.95
CA ALA A 31 -3.24 0.52 -20.33
C ALA A 31 -2.08 0.16 -21.30
N PRO A 32 -2.37 -0.61 -22.37
CA PRO A 32 -3.66 -1.19 -22.76
C PRO A 32 -3.93 -2.57 -22.14
N HIS A 33 -3.10 -3.01 -21.18
CA HIS A 33 -3.11 -4.38 -20.65
C HIS A 33 -3.96 -4.55 -19.39
N LEU A 34 -4.60 -3.48 -18.93
CA LEU A 34 -5.52 -3.53 -17.80
C LEU A 34 -6.84 -4.19 -18.22
N PHE A 35 -7.33 -5.10 -17.37
CA PHE A 35 -8.71 -5.57 -17.47
C PHE A 35 -9.66 -4.46 -17.01
N GLU A 36 -10.51 -3.98 -17.91
CA GLU A 36 -11.59 -3.05 -17.55
C GLU A 36 -12.86 -3.83 -17.22
N PRO A 37 -13.44 -3.62 -16.02
CA PRO A 37 -14.79 -4.10 -15.76
C PRO A 37 -15.78 -3.43 -16.71
N GLY A 38 -16.74 -4.19 -17.23
CA GLY A 38 -17.79 -3.64 -18.10
C GLY A 38 -18.76 -2.69 -17.39
N ASP A 39 -18.74 -2.69 -16.05
CA ASP A 39 -19.50 -1.79 -15.18
C ASP A 39 -18.58 -0.64 -14.72
N PRO A 40 -18.91 0.63 -15.03
CA PRO A 40 -18.09 1.79 -14.67
C PRO A 40 -18.03 2.06 -13.16
N ASP A 41 -18.96 1.52 -12.37
CA ASP A 41 -18.96 1.69 -10.91
C ASP A 41 -18.02 0.71 -10.19
N LEU A 42 -17.44 -0.25 -10.94
CA LEU A 42 -16.46 -1.20 -10.41
C LEU A 42 -15.03 -0.73 -10.68
N ALA A 43 -14.18 -0.82 -9.66
CA ALA A 43 -12.75 -0.63 -9.80
C ALA A 43 -12.11 -1.84 -10.52
N PRO A 44 -11.07 -1.62 -11.36
CA PRO A 44 -10.32 -2.72 -11.94
C PRO A 44 -9.64 -3.61 -10.89
N PRO A 45 -9.48 -4.92 -11.14
CA PRO A 45 -8.74 -5.82 -10.25
C PRO A 45 -7.33 -5.30 -9.94
N GLY A 46 -6.87 -5.52 -8.72
CA GLY A 46 -5.56 -5.05 -8.25
C GLY A 46 -5.51 -3.58 -7.84
N PHE A 47 -6.53 -2.76 -8.13
CA PHE A 47 -6.56 -1.35 -7.69
C PHE A 47 -6.42 -1.21 -6.17
N HIS A 48 -6.98 -2.15 -5.40
CA HIS A 48 -6.88 -2.16 -3.94
C HIS A 48 -5.45 -2.31 -3.39
N TRP A 49 -4.48 -2.78 -4.19
CA TRP A 49 -3.06 -2.81 -3.79
C TRP A 49 -2.40 -1.43 -3.81
N CYS A 50 -3.02 -0.46 -4.48
CA CYS A 50 -2.54 0.91 -4.55
C CYS A 50 -3.16 1.80 -3.45
N LEU A 51 -4.06 1.25 -2.64
CA LEU A 51 -4.72 1.96 -1.55
C LEU A 51 -3.96 1.78 -0.23
N ALA A 52 -4.13 2.75 0.66
CA ALA A 52 -3.54 2.79 1.99
C ALA A 52 -2.00 2.60 1.98
N PRO A 53 -1.25 3.31 1.13
CA PRO A 53 0.20 3.25 1.17
C PRO A 53 0.73 3.73 2.52
N ALA A 54 1.91 3.24 2.93
CA ALA A 54 2.60 3.80 4.07
C ALA A 54 2.96 5.27 3.80
N LEU A 55 2.55 6.17 4.69
CA LEU A 55 2.81 7.61 4.61
C LEU A 55 3.57 8.10 5.86
N PRO A 56 4.77 7.58 6.13
CA PRO A 56 5.58 8.01 7.27
C PRO A 56 5.97 9.49 7.14
N ALA A 57 6.22 10.15 8.27
CA ALA A 57 6.84 11.46 8.25
C ALA A 57 8.27 11.36 7.69
N ALA A 58 8.79 12.46 7.13
CA ALA A 58 10.13 12.45 6.55
C ALA A 58 11.23 12.04 7.56
N ALA A 59 11.04 12.35 8.84
CA ALA A 59 11.94 11.96 9.93
C ALA A 59 11.91 10.45 10.25
N GLU A 60 10.93 9.72 9.72
CA GLU A 60 10.69 8.28 9.92
C GLU A 60 11.04 7.46 8.66
N LEU A 61 11.70 8.09 7.68
CA LEU A 61 12.22 7.41 6.50
C LEU A 61 13.61 6.83 6.79
N GLY A 62 13.90 5.68 6.17
CA GLY A 62 15.25 5.13 6.07
C GLY A 62 16.13 5.95 5.13
N GLU A 63 17.44 5.66 5.12
CA GLU A 63 18.40 6.35 4.24
C GLU A 63 18.05 6.24 2.75
N ASP A 64 17.34 5.18 2.35
CA ASP A 64 16.87 4.92 0.99
C ASP A 64 15.52 5.59 0.67
N GLY A 65 14.93 6.29 1.63
CA GLY A 65 13.61 6.90 1.51
C GLY A 65 12.45 5.91 1.68
N SER A 66 12.71 4.66 2.05
CA SER A 66 11.67 3.70 2.42
C SER A 66 11.10 4.06 3.79
N ALA A 67 9.84 3.71 4.04
CA ALA A 67 9.28 3.78 5.39
C ALA A 67 10.15 2.93 6.32
N ALA A 68 10.59 3.47 7.47
CA ALA A 68 11.39 2.73 8.43
C ALA A 68 10.57 1.59 9.04
N HIS A 69 10.53 0.44 8.37
CA HIS A 69 9.93 -0.83 8.77
C HIS A 69 8.47 -0.81 9.30
N ALA A 70 7.77 0.33 9.20
CA ALA A 70 6.40 0.59 9.68
C ALA A 70 6.06 0.06 11.08
N GLY A 71 7.05 -0.33 11.89
CA GLY A 71 6.84 -1.12 13.11
C GLY A 71 6.19 -2.49 12.89
N LEU A 72 6.18 -3.02 11.65
CA LEU A 72 5.53 -4.29 11.28
C LEU A 72 6.50 -5.43 10.99
N VAL A 73 7.77 -5.11 10.75
CA VAL A 73 8.81 -6.10 10.51
C VAL A 73 9.80 -6.07 11.68
N PRO A 74 10.16 -7.23 12.26
CA PRO A 74 11.15 -7.29 13.32
C PRO A 74 12.51 -6.73 12.85
N PRO A 75 13.32 -6.19 13.77
CA PRO A 75 14.66 -5.71 13.42
C PRO A 75 15.50 -6.84 12.83
N VAL A 76 16.11 -6.58 11.66
CA VAL A 76 17.06 -7.49 11.02
C VAL A 76 18.40 -7.37 11.77
N PRO A 77 19.09 -8.49 12.12
CA PRO A 77 20.39 -8.47 12.80
C PRO A 77 21.52 -7.85 11.99
#